data_AF-A0A3B9DEY0-F1
#
_entry.id   AF-A0A3B9DEY0-F1
#
_cell.length_a   1.000
_cell.length_b   1.000
_cell.length_c   1.000
_cell.angle_alpha   90.00
_cell.angle_beta   90.00
_cell.angle_gamma   90.00
#
_symmetry.space_group_name_H-M   'P 1'
#
loop_
_entity.id
_entity.type
_entity.pdbx_description
1 polymer ?
#
loop_
_entity_poly.entity_id
_entity_poly.type
_entity_poly.pdbx_seq_one_letter_code
_entity_poly.pdbx_strand_id
1 'polypeptide(L)'
;MLLDLARSRKVLFFGGKGGVGKTTVSAATALARANEGAKVILISTDPAHNLGHLFDRKIGPRPVRIMAGLDALELDPDNTVDAHMREVSSALHELMPVNLHKEIDKHMLLSRGAPGMQEAALLERIAEIVEEGIKEYDLIVFDTAPSGHTARLMVLPEMMTAWTEGLIKRREKADRFAEFVRDLGRDSTMAEKTVGVAGSMEQKRESKIRRILHRRRQKFSGFRDRVSDEETTSFIIVLAAERLPVLETIELSEQLKRSGVNVGCLVVNKRAPANSGDFLDERRAQEEIHLSTLIDA
;
A
#
# COMPACT_ATOMS: atom_id res chain seq x y z
N MET A 1 19.62 -13.46 -10.99
CA MET A 1 18.50 -12.53 -11.34
C MET A 1 17.69 -12.08 -10.12
N LEU A 2 16.89 -12.91 -9.45
CA LEU A 2 16.05 -12.45 -8.32
C LEU A 2 16.87 -11.95 -7.11
N LEU A 3 17.89 -12.71 -6.69
CA LEU A 3 18.76 -12.30 -5.59
C LEU A 3 19.60 -11.08 -5.93
N ASP A 4 19.94 -10.88 -7.22
CA ASP A 4 20.66 -9.68 -7.66
C ASP A 4 19.77 -8.44 -7.57
N LEU A 5 18.49 -8.54 -7.95
CA LEU A 5 17.50 -7.49 -7.69
C LEU A 5 17.35 -7.23 -6.19
N ALA A 6 17.30 -8.28 -5.36
CA ALA A 6 17.22 -8.13 -3.91
C ALA A 6 18.48 -7.50 -3.27
N ARG A 7 19.61 -7.47 -3.98
CA ARG A 7 20.83 -6.76 -3.57
C ARG A 7 20.85 -5.30 -4.03
N SER A 8 20.27 -4.99 -5.18
CA SER A 8 20.30 -3.65 -5.77
C SER A 8 19.10 -2.77 -5.42
N ARG A 9 17.97 -3.37 -5.02
CA ARG A 9 16.73 -2.66 -4.66
C ARG A 9 16.56 -2.51 -3.15
N LYS A 10 15.80 -1.49 -2.76
CA LYS A 10 15.36 -1.24 -1.37
C LYS A 10 13.99 -1.84 -1.07
N VAL A 11 13.12 -1.95 -2.08
CA VAL A 11 11.76 -2.48 -1.90
C VAL A 11 11.44 -3.49 -3.00
N LEU A 12 10.97 -4.68 -2.60
CA LEU A 12 10.47 -5.69 -3.51
C LEU A 12 9.02 -6.03 -3.18
N PHE A 13 8.16 -5.98 -4.19
CA PHE A 13 6.77 -6.46 -4.09
C PHE A 13 6.63 -7.80 -4.80
N PHE A 14 6.09 -8.80 -4.11
CA PHE A 14 5.80 -10.12 -4.67
C PHE A 14 4.29 -10.24 -4.92
N GLY A 15 3.90 -10.36 -6.18
CA GLY A 15 2.52 -10.52 -6.62
C GLY A 15 2.32 -11.74 -7.52
N GLY A 16 1.06 -12.01 -7.89
CA GLY A 16 0.67 -13.16 -8.69
C GLY A 16 -0.62 -13.82 -8.20
N LYS A 17 -1.09 -14.82 -8.93
CA LYS A 17 -2.33 -15.55 -8.61
C LYS A 17 -2.26 -16.23 -7.23
N GLY A 18 -3.41 -16.53 -6.64
CA GLY A 18 -3.50 -17.39 -5.46
C GLY A 18 -2.88 -18.78 -5.71
N GLY A 19 -2.18 -19.34 -4.72
CA GLY A 19 -1.66 -20.71 -4.79
C GLY A 19 -0.38 -20.94 -5.60
N VAL A 20 0.23 -19.91 -6.20
CA VAL A 20 1.49 -20.04 -6.98
C VAL A 20 2.76 -20.09 -6.11
N GLY A 21 2.64 -19.88 -4.80
CA GLY A 21 3.77 -19.91 -3.86
C GLY A 21 4.48 -18.57 -3.61
N LYS A 22 3.76 -17.46 -3.75
CA LYS A 22 4.27 -16.09 -3.48
C LYS A 22 4.97 -15.98 -2.12
N THR A 23 4.26 -16.36 -1.05
CA THR A 23 4.76 -16.34 0.33
C THR A 23 6.05 -17.12 0.51
N THR A 24 6.16 -18.29 -0.12
CA THR A 24 7.38 -19.10 -0.06
C THR A 24 8.55 -18.41 -0.76
N VAL A 25 8.33 -17.87 -1.96
CA VAL A 25 9.38 -17.21 -2.74
C VAL A 25 9.82 -15.89 -2.08
N SER A 26 8.89 -15.08 -1.57
CA SER A 26 9.19 -13.84 -0.87
C SER A 26 9.95 -14.10 0.43
N ALA A 27 9.53 -15.09 1.21
CA ALA A 27 10.23 -15.52 2.41
C ALA A 27 11.64 -16.08 2.13
N ALA A 28 11.78 -16.92 1.10
CA ALA A 28 13.09 -17.44 0.69
C ALA A 28 14.04 -16.33 0.25
N THR A 29 13.53 -15.33 -0.47
CA THR A 29 14.31 -14.15 -0.90
C THR A 29 14.76 -13.31 0.31
N ALA A 30 13.85 -13.05 1.25
CA ALA A 30 14.15 -12.30 2.47
C ALA A 30 15.19 -13.03 3.33
N LEU A 31 15.03 -14.35 3.50
CA LEU A 31 15.94 -15.20 4.23
C LEU A 31 17.35 -15.22 3.60
N ALA A 32 17.43 -15.35 2.27
CA ALA A 32 18.70 -15.35 1.56
C ALA A 32 19.47 -14.03 1.80
N ARG A 33 18.78 -12.88 1.75
CA ARG A 33 19.40 -11.57 1.99
C ARG A 33 19.80 -11.37 3.45
N ALA A 34 19.00 -11.84 4.40
CA ALA A 34 19.38 -11.82 5.81
C ALA A 34 20.62 -12.68 6.10
N ASN A 35 20.73 -13.85 5.47
CA ASN A 35 21.92 -14.72 5.56
C ASN A 35 23.18 -14.08 4.93
N GLU A 36 23.02 -13.16 3.98
CA GLU A 36 24.11 -12.33 3.44
C GLU A 36 24.46 -11.14 4.35
N GLY A 37 23.85 -11.04 5.54
CA GLY A 37 24.11 -10.02 6.55
C GLY A 37 23.28 -8.74 6.41
N ALA A 38 22.35 -8.67 5.46
CA ALA A 38 21.45 -7.52 5.29
C ALA A 38 20.38 -7.48 6.39
N LYS A 39 19.94 -6.29 6.76
CA LYS A 39 18.72 -6.09 7.57
C LYS A 39 17.51 -6.12 6.65
N VAL A 40 16.62 -7.09 6.85
CA VAL A 40 15.46 -7.32 6.00
C VAL A 40 14.19 -7.32 6.84
N ILE A 41 13.14 -6.71 6.30
CA ILE A 41 11.78 -6.86 6.84
C ILE A 41 10.86 -7.50 5.80
N LEU A 42 10.20 -8.59 6.20
CA LEU A 42 9.22 -9.31 5.38
C LEU A 42 7.80 -9.00 5.84
N ILE A 43 6.96 -8.58 4.92
CA ILE A 43 5.67 -7.98 5.21
C ILE A 43 4.59 -8.70 4.42
N SER A 44 3.66 -9.36 5.09
CA SER A 44 2.47 -9.90 4.42
C SER A 44 1.33 -8.90 4.46
N THR A 45 0.67 -8.73 3.31
CA THR A 45 -0.64 -8.09 3.21
C THR A 45 -1.76 -9.08 2.84
N ASP A 46 -1.44 -10.38 2.83
CA ASP A 46 -2.39 -11.46 2.61
C ASP A 46 -3.17 -11.74 3.91
N PRO A 47 -4.52 -11.64 3.90
CA PRO A 47 -5.35 -11.93 5.08
C PRO A 47 -5.28 -13.38 5.57
N ALA A 48 -4.71 -14.31 4.79
CA ALA A 48 -4.60 -15.71 5.16
C ALA A 48 -3.55 -16.03 6.26
N HIS A 49 -2.83 -15.03 6.81
CA HIS A 49 -1.82 -15.20 7.87
C HIS A 49 -0.73 -16.24 7.54
N ASN A 50 -0.29 -16.28 6.28
CA ASN A 50 0.60 -17.33 5.79
C ASN A 50 2.02 -17.26 6.38
N LEU A 51 2.52 -16.11 6.82
CA LEU A 51 3.90 -16.02 7.36
C LEU A 51 3.98 -16.61 8.76
N GLY A 52 2.95 -16.38 9.59
CA GLY A 52 2.92 -16.96 10.93
C GLY A 52 2.98 -18.49 10.90
N HIS A 53 2.23 -19.10 9.98
CA HIS A 53 2.30 -20.54 9.72
C HIS A 53 3.65 -20.97 9.12
N LEU A 54 4.19 -20.21 8.16
CA LEU A 54 5.46 -20.56 7.51
C LEU A 54 6.65 -20.58 8.47
N PHE A 55 6.70 -19.62 9.41
CA PHE A 55 7.80 -19.50 10.37
C PHE A 55 7.51 -20.15 11.73
N ASP A 56 6.34 -20.76 11.90
CA ASP A 56 5.85 -21.31 13.17
C ASP A 56 5.95 -20.29 14.32
N ARG A 57 5.49 -19.06 14.06
CA ARG A 57 5.54 -17.93 15.00
C ARG A 57 4.28 -17.09 14.92
N LYS A 58 3.89 -16.50 16.06
CA LYS A 58 2.84 -15.48 16.06
C LYS A 58 3.40 -14.15 15.53
N ILE A 59 3.01 -13.80 14.31
CA ILE A 59 3.35 -12.54 13.66
C ILE A 59 2.09 -11.66 13.64
N GLY A 60 2.27 -10.35 13.83
CA GLY A 60 1.15 -9.41 13.88
C GLY A 60 1.51 -8.05 13.28
N PRO A 61 0.78 -6.98 13.62
CA PRO A 61 0.92 -5.67 12.96
C PRO A 61 2.19 -4.90 13.36
N ARG A 62 3.02 -5.47 14.23
CA ARG A 62 4.30 -4.91 14.66
C ARG A 62 5.43 -5.85 14.25
N PRO A 63 6.61 -5.33 13.88
CA PRO A 63 7.76 -6.16 13.52
C PRO A 63 8.12 -7.15 14.63
N VAL A 64 8.28 -8.42 14.25
CA VAL A 64 8.74 -9.51 15.10
C VAL A 64 10.01 -10.09 14.53
N ARG A 65 11.04 -10.25 15.36
CA ARG A 65 12.29 -10.88 14.99
C ARG A 65 12.09 -12.38 14.69
N ILE A 66 12.36 -12.77 13.46
CA ILE A 66 12.33 -14.17 13.01
C ILE A 66 13.70 -14.82 13.24
N MET A 67 14.75 -14.15 12.79
CA MET A 67 16.16 -14.53 13.02
C MET A 67 17.08 -13.32 12.88
N ALA A 68 18.39 -13.49 13.13
CA ALA A 68 19.35 -12.40 12.92
C ALA A 68 19.24 -11.84 11.50
N GLY A 69 19.03 -10.52 11.39
CA GLY A 69 18.87 -9.84 10.11
C GLY A 69 17.48 -9.92 9.46
N LEU A 70 16.52 -10.68 10.02
CA LEU A 70 15.17 -10.82 9.46
C LEU A 70 14.08 -10.54 10.49
N ASP A 71 13.34 -9.46 10.26
CA ASP A 71 12.10 -9.13 10.95
C ASP A 71 10.90 -9.44 10.03
N ALA A 72 9.73 -9.74 10.62
CA ALA A 72 8.51 -9.95 9.86
C ALA A 72 7.30 -9.26 10.51
N LEU A 73 6.34 -8.84 9.69
CA LEU A 73 5.07 -8.28 10.14
C LEU A 73 3.93 -8.74 9.21
N GLU A 74 2.73 -8.84 9.77
CA GLU A 74 1.52 -9.14 9.01
C GLU A 74 0.50 -8.02 9.19
N LEU A 75 0.00 -7.51 8.07
CA LEU A 75 -1.08 -6.55 8.04
C LEU A 75 -2.40 -7.29 7.89
N ASP A 76 -3.16 -7.34 8.98
CA ASP A 76 -4.56 -7.74 8.92
C ASP A 76 -5.41 -6.57 8.37
N PRO A 77 -6.16 -6.76 7.27
CA PRO A 77 -6.92 -5.67 6.67
C PRO A 77 -7.97 -5.07 7.59
N ASP A 78 -8.69 -5.90 8.36
CA ASP A 78 -9.76 -5.42 9.24
C ASP A 78 -9.20 -4.58 10.39
N ASN A 79 -8.15 -5.05 11.04
CA ASN A 79 -7.44 -4.30 12.07
C ASN A 79 -6.80 -3.02 11.52
N THR A 80 -6.33 -3.04 10.27
CA THR A 80 -5.75 -1.86 9.60
C THR A 80 -6.83 -0.81 9.34
N VAL A 81 -8.01 -1.21 8.86
CA VAL A 81 -9.17 -0.32 8.70
C VAL A 81 -9.59 0.25 10.06
N ASP A 82 -9.64 -0.57 11.10
CA ASP A 82 -10.02 -0.11 12.44
C ASP A 82 -9.02 0.86 13.06
N ALA A 83 -7.74 0.65 12.83
CA ALA A 83 -6.71 1.61 13.24
C ALA A 83 -6.87 2.94 12.48
N HIS A 84 -7.00 2.87 11.14
CA HIS A 84 -7.19 4.05 10.31
C HIS A 84 -8.44 4.85 10.70
N MET A 85 -9.56 4.17 10.96
CA MET A 85 -10.81 4.82 11.37
C MET A 85 -10.71 5.50 12.73
N ARG A 86 -10.00 4.90 13.68
CA ARG A 86 -9.75 5.52 14.98
C ARG A 86 -8.88 6.78 14.85
N GLU A 87 -7.86 6.74 14.00
CA GLU A 87 -7.01 7.92 13.73
C GLU A 87 -7.80 9.05 13.08
N VAL A 88 -8.62 8.74 12.07
CA VAL A 88 -9.48 9.72 11.41
C VAL A 88 -10.52 10.28 12.38
N SER A 89 -11.18 9.44 13.19
CA SER A 89 -12.15 9.91 14.19
C SER A 89 -11.47 10.82 15.22
N SER A 90 -10.31 10.45 15.75
CA SER A 90 -9.54 11.27 16.70
C SER A 90 -9.18 12.63 16.10
N ALA A 91 -8.70 12.66 14.85
CA ALA A 91 -8.38 13.90 14.16
C ALA A 91 -9.63 14.79 13.98
N LEU A 92 -10.80 14.19 13.67
CA LEU A 92 -12.06 14.91 13.57
C LEU A 92 -12.52 15.44 14.93
N HIS A 93 -12.39 14.66 16.00
CA HIS A 93 -12.75 15.11 17.36
C HIS A 93 -11.93 16.33 17.81
N GLU A 94 -10.65 16.42 17.45
CA GLU A 94 -9.82 17.59 17.73
C GLU A 94 -10.21 18.84 16.93
N LEU A 95 -10.89 18.65 15.79
CA LEU A 95 -11.29 19.72 14.88
C LEU A 95 -12.73 20.17 15.10
N MET A 96 -13.58 19.29 15.65
CA MET A 96 -15.02 19.47 15.72
C MET A 96 -15.48 19.72 17.16
N PRO A 97 -16.53 20.55 17.35
CA PRO A 97 -17.20 20.70 18.64
C PRO A 97 -17.62 19.36 19.26
N VAL A 98 -17.53 19.26 20.60
CA VAL A 98 -17.83 18.03 21.36
C VAL A 98 -19.24 17.49 21.12
N ASN A 99 -20.21 18.38 20.89
CA ASN A 99 -21.59 17.98 20.60
C ASN A 99 -21.75 17.18 19.28
N LEU A 100 -20.77 17.24 18.38
CA LEU A 100 -20.77 16.51 17.12
C LEU A 100 -20.01 15.18 17.18
N HIS A 101 -19.28 14.89 18.27
CA HIS A 101 -18.45 13.68 18.39
C HIS A 101 -19.27 12.38 18.21
N LYS A 102 -20.45 12.29 18.83
CA LYS A 102 -21.35 11.14 18.68
C LYS A 102 -21.79 10.89 17.23
N GLU A 103 -22.00 11.96 16.47
CA GLU A 103 -22.42 11.88 15.08
C GLU A 103 -21.26 11.45 14.17
N ILE A 104 -20.05 11.96 14.45
CA ILE A 104 -18.80 11.57 13.80
C ILE A 104 -18.55 10.07 14.01
N ASP A 105 -18.60 9.58 15.24
CA ASP A 105 -18.39 8.16 15.55
C ASP A 105 -19.38 7.26 14.81
N LYS A 106 -20.66 7.67 14.75
CA LYS A 106 -21.70 6.94 14.00
C LYS A 106 -21.39 6.93 12.50
N HIS A 107 -21.00 8.07 11.93
CA HIS A 107 -20.65 8.16 10.51
C HIS A 107 -19.41 7.30 10.18
N MET A 108 -18.41 7.28 11.06
CA MET A 108 -17.23 6.43 10.90
C MET A 108 -17.64 4.95 10.90
N LEU A 109 -18.44 4.49 11.85
CA LEU A 109 -18.91 3.11 11.89
C LEU A 109 -19.62 2.68 10.58
N LEU A 110 -20.48 3.56 10.05
CA LEU A 110 -21.19 3.32 8.78
C LEU A 110 -20.25 3.33 7.56
N SER A 111 -19.17 4.09 7.62
CA SER A 111 -18.19 4.22 6.53
C SER A 111 -17.16 3.08 6.52
N ARG A 112 -17.10 2.23 7.56
CA ARG A 112 -16.15 1.12 7.67
C ARG A 112 -16.21 0.18 6.47
N GLY A 113 -17.42 -0.15 6.01
CA GLY A 113 -17.65 -1.06 4.87
C GLY A 113 -17.72 -0.36 3.51
N ALA A 114 -17.36 0.93 3.43
CA ALA A 114 -17.40 1.65 2.17
C ALA A 114 -16.42 1.04 1.15
N PRO A 115 -16.83 0.88 -0.13
CA PRO A 115 -15.92 0.40 -1.17
C PRO A 115 -14.65 1.25 -1.25
N GLY A 116 -13.48 0.61 -1.32
CA GLY A 116 -12.19 1.30 -1.40
C GLY A 116 -11.60 1.70 -0.04
N MET A 117 -12.34 1.56 1.07
CA MET A 117 -11.85 1.97 2.39
C MET A 117 -10.72 1.07 2.89
N GLN A 118 -10.88 -0.23 2.70
CA GLN A 118 -9.87 -1.22 3.06
C GLN A 118 -8.58 -0.99 2.28
N GLU A 119 -8.67 -0.78 0.97
CA GLU A 119 -7.52 -0.53 0.14
C GLU A 119 -6.84 0.80 0.47
N ALA A 120 -7.60 1.85 0.78
CA ALA A 120 -7.04 3.13 1.21
C ALA A 120 -6.30 3.03 2.56
N ALA A 121 -6.86 2.32 3.54
CA ALA A 121 -6.24 2.11 4.84
C ALA A 121 -4.96 1.26 4.73
N LEU A 122 -5.00 0.16 3.97
CA LEU A 122 -3.82 -0.67 3.70
C LEU A 122 -2.74 0.13 2.96
N LEU A 123 -3.12 0.91 1.96
CA LEU A 123 -2.16 1.73 1.21
C LEU A 123 -1.48 2.76 2.11
N GLU A 124 -2.24 3.46 2.95
CA GLU A 124 -1.69 4.42 3.90
C GLU A 124 -0.70 3.74 4.86
N ARG A 125 -1.05 2.54 5.34
CA ARG A 125 -0.16 1.76 6.22
C ARG A 125 1.11 1.29 5.51
N ILE A 126 1.00 0.84 4.26
CA ILE A 126 2.16 0.45 3.43
C ILE A 126 3.07 1.65 3.18
N ALA A 127 2.48 2.83 2.88
CA ALA A 127 3.25 4.05 2.65
C ALA A 127 4.08 4.45 3.88
N GLU A 128 3.51 4.35 5.08
CA GLU A 128 4.23 4.58 6.34
C GLU A 128 5.37 3.58 6.55
N ILE A 129 5.08 2.30 6.36
CA ILE A 129 6.06 1.22 6.48
C ILE A 129 7.23 1.43 5.53
N VAL A 130 6.97 1.83 4.27
CA VAL A 130 8.03 2.11 3.30
C VAL A 130 8.83 3.34 3.71
N GLU A 131 8.17 4.40 4.17
CA GLU A 131 8.82 5.65 4.59
C GLU A 131 9.74 5.48 5.80
N GLU A 132 9.32 4.68 6.77
CA GLU A 132 10.10 4.36 7.97
C GLU A 132 11.13 3.26 7.67
N GLY A 133 10.71 2.19 7.01
CA GLY A 133 11.49 0.99 6.78
C GLY A 133 12.73 1.20 5.92
N ILE A 134 12.71 2.09 4.93
CA ILE A 134 13.89 2.34 4.07
C ILE A 134 15.06 2.93 4.88
N LYS A 135 14.79 3.55 6.03
CA LYS A 135 15.81 4.11 6.92
C LYS A 135 16.40 3.05 7.86
N GLU A 136 15.65 2.00 8.16
CA GLU A 136 16.00 0.99 9.17
C GLU A 136 16.50 -0.33 8.57
N TYR A 137 16.01 -0.68 7.38
CA TYR A 137 16.27 -1.94 6.70
C TYR A 137 17.01 -1.70 5.37
N ASP A 138 17.86 -2.66 5.02
CA ASP A 138 18.53 -2.70 3.73
C ASP A 138 17.58 -3.13 2.62
N LEU A 139 16.60 -3.98 2.95
CA LEU A 139 15.58 -4.47 2.03
C LEU A 139 14.22 -4.63 2.74
N ILE A 140 13.17 -4.13 2.09
CA ILE A 140 11.77 -4.37 2.44
C ILE A 140 11.16 -5.33 1.42
N VAL A 141 10.58 -6.43 1.89
CA VAL A 141 9.91 -7.42 1.04
C VAL A 141 8.43 -7.46 1.38
N PHE A 142 7.57 -7.17 0.40
CA PHE A 142 6.12 -7.31 0.52
C PHE A 142 5.63 -8.60 -0.14
N ASP A 143 5.04 -9.51 0.62
CA ASP A 143 4.19 -10.60 0.14
C ASP A 143 2.76 -10.07 -0.02
N THR A 144 2.39 -9.78 -1.26
CA THR A 144 1.10 -9.12 -1.54
C THR A 144 -0.05 -10.13 -1.66
N ALA A 145 -1.27 -9.65 -1.37
CA ALA A 145 -2.52 -10.33 -1.68
C ALA A 145 -2.62 -10.74 -3.18
N PRO A 146 -3.60 -11.57 -3.58
CA PRO A 146 -3.74 -12.02 -4.97
C PRO A 146 -3.80 -10.86 -5.99
N SER A 147 -3.18 -11.09 -7.16
CA SER A 147 -2.95 -10.16 -8.28
C SER A 147 -3.95 -9.01 -8.48
N GLY A 148 -5.26 -9.31 -8.52
CA GLY A 148 -6.30 -8.30 -8.77
C GLY A 148 -6.41 -7.21 -7.69
N HIS A 149 -6.08 -7.51 -6.44
CA HIS A 149 -6.07 -6.51 -5.36
C HIS A 149 -4.80 -5.68 -5.39
N THR A 150 -3.66 -6.30 -5.70
CA THR A 150 -2.37 -5.61 -5.73
C THR A 150 -2.28 -4.61 -6.87
N ALA A 151 -2.76 -4.94 -8.07
CA ALA A 151 -2.79 -3.99 -9.19
C ALA A 151 -3.63 -2.74 -8.86
N ARG A 152 -4.80 -2.93 -8.23
CA ARG A 152 -5.64 -1.82 -7.76
C ARG A 152 -4.92 -0.97 -6.73
N LEU A 153 -4.24 -1.60 -5.77
CA LEU A 153 -3.48 -0.89 -4.72
C LEU A 153 -2.38 0.00 -5.30
N MET A 154 -1.78 -0.37 -6.43
CA MET A 154 -0.74 0.44 -7.10
C MET A 154 -1.28 1.67 -7.83
N VAL A 155 -2.56 1.68 -8.24
CA VAL A 155 -3.21 2.83 -8.91
C VAL A 155 -3.75 3.85 -7.90
N LEU A 156 -4.12 3.39 -6.70
CA LEU A 156 -4.75 4.22 -5.68
C LEU A 156 -3.95 5.46 -5.22
N PRO A 157 -2.60 5.46 -5.13
CA PRO A 157 -1.84 6.65 -4.75
C PRO A 157 -2.11 7.86 -5.65
N GLU A 158 -2.20 7.64 -6.96
CA GLU A 158 -2.46 8.70 -7.94
C GLU A 158 -3.87 9.27 -7.76
N MET A 159 -4.87 8.38 -7.67
CA MET A 159 -6.27 8.77 -7.45
C MET A 159 -6.46 9.55 -6.15
N MET A 160 -5.85 9.07 -5.06
CA MET A 160 -5.95 9.71 -3.74
C MET A 160 -5.25 11.07 -3.71
N THR A 161 -4.13 11.21 -4.43
CA THR A 161 -3.44 12.50 -4.59
C THR A 161 -4.34 13.49 -5.33
N ALA A 162 -4.89 13.11 -6.48
CA ALA A 162 -5.78 13.97 -7.28
C ALA A 162 -7.06 14.36 -6.51
N TRP A 163 -7.67 13.42 -5.78
CA TRP A 163 -8.84 13.70 -4.96
C TRP A 163 -8.52 14.68 -3.82
N THR A 164 -7.38 14.47 -3.12
CA THR A 164 -6.93 15.37 -2.04
C THR A 164 -6.64 16.77 -2.56
N GLU A 165 -6.04 16.90 -3.75
CA GLU A 165 -5.84 18.20 -4.41
C GLU A 165 -7.16 18.89 -4.76
N GLY A 166 -8.14 18.14 -5.25
CA GLY A 166 -9.49 18.65 -5.51
C GLY A 166 -10.14 19.23 -4.25
N LEU A 167 -10.00 18.54 -3.10
CA LEU A 167 -10.50 19.02 -1.81
C LEU A 167 -9.79 20.31 -1.36
N ILE A 168 -8.47 20.36 -1.50
CA ILE A 168 -7.68 21.56 -1.19
C ILE A 168 -8.14 22.74 -2.04
N LYS A 169 -8.25 22.57 -3.37
CA LYS A 169 -8.69 23.63 -4.30
C LYS A 169 -10.10 24.13 -4.01
N ARG A 170 -11.04 23.23 -3.69
CA ARG A 170 -12.42 23.61 -3.32
C ARG A 170 -12.44 24.44 -2.03
N ARG A 171 -11.61 24.08 -1.04
CA ARG A 171 -11.44 24.86 0.18
C ARG A 171 -10.86 26.24 -0.08
N GLU A 172 -9.77 26.34 -0.83
CA GLU A 172 -9.16 27.64 -1.18
C GLU A 172 -10.12 28.57 -1.95
N LYS A 173 -11.08 28.00 -2.69
CA LYS A 173 -12.15 28.77 -3.33
C LYS A 173 -13.20 29.24 -2.31
N ALA A 174 -13.59 28.38 -1.36
CA ALA A 174 -14.52 28.74 -0.29
C ALA A 174 -13.93 29.82 0.63
N ASP A 175 -12.65 29.71 0.99
CA ASP A 175 -11.94 30.68 1.84
C ASP A 175 -11.93 32.07 1.19
N ARG A 176 -11.57 32.15 -0.11
CA ARG A 176 -11.62 33.40 -0.89
C ARG A 176 -13.02 33.99 -0.99
N PHE A 177 -14.04 33.14 -1.14
CA PHE A 177 -15.42 33.60 -1.15
C PHE A 177 -15.84 34.14 0.22
N ALA A 178 -15.47 33.48 1.31
CA ALA A 178 -15.75 33.94 2.67
C ALA A 178 -15.01 35.25 3.01
N GLU A 179 -13.76 35.42 2.55
CA GLU A 179 -13.04 36.70 2.63
C GLU A 179 -13.77 37.81 1.88
N PHE A 180 -14.21 37.56 0.64
CA PHE A 180 -14.98 38.52 -0.15
C PHE A 180 -16.29 38.93 0.54
N VAL A 181 -17.05 37.96 1.09
CA VAL A 181 -18.29 38.23 1.84
C VAL A 181 -18.01 39.03 3.11
N ARG A 182 -16.91 38.73 3.83
CA ARG A 182 -16.50 39.50 5.02
C ARG A 182 -16.11 40.94 4.66
N ASP A 183 -15.43 41.15 3.54
CA ASP A 183 -15.01 42.48 3.08
C ASP A 183 -16.22 43.35 2.69
N LEU A 184 -17.21 42.76 2.02
CA LEU A 184 -18.50 43.42 1.74
C LEU A 184 -19.34 43.69 3.00
N GLY A 185 -19.15 42.92 4.08
CA GLY A 185 -19.88 43.06 5.34
C GLY A 185 -19.33 44.13 6.29
N ARG A 186 -18.16 44.74 5.99
CA ARG A 186 -17.50 45.74 6.85
C ARG A 186 -18.25 47.08 6.97
N ASP A 187 -19.28 47.32 6.15
CA ASP A 187 -20.14 48.51 6.25
C ASP A 187 -21.18 48.46 7.39
N SER A 188 -21.22 47.39 8.19
CA SER A 188 -22.11 47.28 9.36
C SER A 188 -21.32 47.23 10.67
N THR A 189 -21.20 48.39 11.31
CA THR A 189 -20.64 48.56 12.66
C THR A 189 -21.52 47.85 13.70
N MET A 190 -21.15 46.63 14.14
CA MET A 190 -21.41 46.03 15.47
C MET A 190 -21.18 44.51 15.44
N ALA A 191 -19.93 44.05 15.32
CA ALA A 191 -19.62 42.61 15.45
C ALA A 191 -18.22 42.28 16.02
N GLU A 192 -17.45 43.25 16.54
CA GLU A 192 -16.01 43.03 16.77
C GLU A 192 -15.65 42.18 17.99
N LYS A 193 -16.49 42.08 19.03
CA LYS A 193 -16.05 41.45 20.31
C LYS A 193 -16.39 39.97 20.48
N THR A 194 -17.46 39.47 19.85
CA THR A 194 -17.81 38.03 19.91
C THR A 194 -17.26 37.25 18.72
N VAL A 195 -17.00 37.92 17.60
CA VAL A 195 -16.45 37.32 16.36
C VAL A 195 -14.95 37.09 16.46
N GLY A 196 -14.19 37.87 17.24
CA GLY A 196 -12.73 37.72 17.34
C GLY A 196 -12.28 36.35 17.88
N VAL A 197 -12.96 35.81 18.89
CA VAL A 197 -12.63 34.50 19.47
C VAL A 197 -13.13 33.35 18.58
N ALA A 198 -14.36 33.44 18.07
CA ALA A 198 -14.93 32.45 17.16
C ALA A 198 -14.16 32.35 15.84
N GLY A 199 -13.82 33.49 15.23
CA GLY A 199 -13.01 33.57 14.01
C GLY A 199 -11.58 33.06 14.22
N SER A 200 -10.97 33.29 15.39
CA SER A 200 -9.64 32.74 15.70
C SER A 200 -9.64 31.22 15.85
N MET A 201 -10.71 30.63 16.40
CA MET A 201 -10.87 29.18 16.52
C MET A 201 -11.17 28.53 15.17
N GLU A 202 -11.97 29.20 14.34
CA GLU A 202 -12.28 28.76 12.99
C GLU A 202 -11.05 28.79 12.08
N GLN A 203 -10.26 29.86 12.10
CA GLN A 203 -8.97 29.95 11.39
C GLN A 203 -7.97 28.89 11.87
N LYS A 204 -7.88 28.65 13.19
CA LYS A 204 -7.03 27.58 13.74
C LYS A 204 -7.48 26.21 13.23
N ARG A 205 -8.77 25.93 13.23
CA ARG A 205 -9.33 24.67 12.70
C ARG A 205 -9.04 24.52 11.21
N GLU A 206 -9.22 25.59 10.42
CA GLU A 206 -8.93 25.59 8.98
C GLU A 206 -7.45 25.29 8.70
N SER A 207 -6.55 25.94 9.42
CA SER A 207 -5.10 25.69 9.28
C SER A 207 -4.73 24.24 9.60
N LYS A 208 -5.33 23.65 10.64
CA LYS A 208 -5.12 22.24 10.99
C LYS A 208 -5.63 21.29 9.90
N ILE A 209 -6.84 21.52 9.35
CA ILE A 209 -7.39 20.71 8.27
C ILE A 209 -6.51 20.77 7.04
N ARG A 210 -6.08 21.98 6.65
CA ARG A 210 -5.17 22.18 5.52
C ARG A 210 -3.86 21.41 5.71
N ARG A 211 -3.28 21.45 6.91
CA ARG A 211 -2.07 20.70 7.24
C ARG A 211 -2.26 19.18 7.12
N ILE A 212 -3.39 18.64 7.59
CA ILE A 212 -3.72 17.21 7.48
C ILE A 212 -3.83 16.81 6.00
N LEU A 213 -4.57 17.57 5.20
CA LEU A 213 -4.73 17.29 3.77
C LEU A 213 -3.40 17.37 3.01
N HIS A 214 -2.56 18.36 3.29
CA HIS A 214 -1.23 18.46 2.68
C HIS A 214 -0.32 17.30 3.09
N ARG A 215 -0.31 16.91 4.37
CA ARG A 215 0.47 15.75 4.84
C ARG A 215 0.03 14.47 4.14
N ARG A 216 -1.28 14.25 4.02
CA ARG A 216 -1.85 13.10 3.32
C ARG A 216 -1.46 13.08 1.83
N ARG A 217 -1.55 14.23 1.16
CA ARG A 217 -1.09 14.38 -0.24
C ARG A 217 0.40 14.06 -0.39
N GLN A 218 1.25 14.62 0.48
CA GLN A 218 2.69 14.39 0.45
C GLN A 218 3.03 12.91 0.68
N LYS A 219 2.36 12.25 1.62
CA LYS A 219 2.53 10.81 1.89
C LYS A 219 2.24 9.98 0.63
N PHE A 220 1.08 10.17 -0.01
CA PHE A 220 0.70 9.40 -1.19
C PHE A 220 1.54 9.72 -2.43
N SER A 221 1.89 11.00 -2.65
CA SER A 221 2.81 11.37 -3.73
C SER A 221 4.17 10.74 -3.53
N GLY A 222 4.73 10.82 -2.31
CA GLY A 222 6.04 10.24 -2.01
C GLY A 222 6.04 8.72 -2.12
N PHE A 223 4.95 8.05 -1.73
CA PHE A 223 4.79 6.62 -1.96
C PHE A 223 4.73 6.27 -3.45
N ARG A 224 3.93 6.98 -4.23
CA ARG A 224 3.85 6.81 -5.70
C ARG A 224 5.22 6.95 -6.33
N ASP A 225 5.92 8.04 -6.03
CA ASP A 225 7.22 8.35 -6.62
C ASP A 225 8.25 7.25 -6.32
N ARG A 226 8.18 6.65 -5.11
CA ARG A 226 9.03 5.50 -4.72
C ARG A 226 8.66 4.21 -5.42
N VAL A 227 7.37 3.91 -5.55
CA VAL A 227 6.92 2.69 -6.24
C VAL A 227 7.27 2.74 -7.74
N SER A 228 7.25 3.93 -8.32
CA SER A 228 7.63 4.16 -9.72
C SER A 228 9.14 4.30 -9.96
N ASP A 229 9.93 4.46 -8.89
CA ASP A 229 11.38 4.50 -9.00
C ASP A 229 11.94 3.09 -9.22
N GLU A 230 12.30 2.80 -10.47
CA GLU A 230 12.86 1.51 -10.86
C GLU A 230 14.23 1.24 -10.24
N GLU A 231 14.97 2.26 -9.78
CA GLU A 231 16.27 2.08 -9.14
C GLU A 231 16.13 1.50 -7.72
N THR A 232 15.09 1.89 -7.01
CA THR A 232 14.88 1.50 -5.61
C THR A 232 13.80 0.44 -5.42
N THR A 233 12.81 0.37 -6.31
CA THR A 233 11.66 -0.53 -6.19
C THR A 233 11.55 -1.45 -7.39
N SER A 234 11.16 -2.71 -7.16
CA SER A 234 10.81 -3.63 -8.23
C SER A 234 9.67 -4.55 -7.84
N PHE A 235 8.80 -4.83 -8.81
CA PHE A 235 7.72 -5.80 -8.67
C PHE A 235 8.16 -7.14 -9.26
N ILE A 236 7.91 -8.22 -8.52
CA ILE A 236 8.24 -9.59 -8.87
C ILE A 236 6.92 -10.36 -9.00
N ILE A 237 6.66 -10.93 -10.16
CA ILE A 237 5.45 -11.74 -10.37
C ILE A 237 5.81 -13.22 -10.25
N VAL A 238 5.19 -13.91 -9.30
CA VAL A 238 5.30 -15.36 -9.14
C VAL A 238 4.13 -16.03 -9.85
N LEU A 239 4.41 -17.07 -10.61
CA LEU A 239 3.42 -17.77 -11.42
C LEU A 239 3.69 -19.27 -11.47
N ALA A 240 2.67 -20.05 -11.80
CA ALA A 240 2.82 -21.43 -12.21
C ALA A 240 2.82 -21.51 -13.75
N ALA A 241 3.49 -22.51 -14.32
CA ALA A 241 3.53 -22.73 -15.77
C ALA A 241 2.25 -23.42 -16.29
N GLU A 242 1.12 -22.76 -16.08
CA GLU A 242 -0.20 -23.20 -16.52
C GLU A 242 -0.85 -22.09 -17.35
N ARG A 243 -1.74 -22.45 -18.30
CA ARG A 243 -2.35 -21.50 -19.24
C ARG A 243 -2.96 -20.26 -18.56
N LEU A 244 -3.85 -20.46 -17.58
CA LEU A 244 -4.54 -19.33 -16.94
C LEU A 244 -3.60 -18.44 -16.10
N PRO A 245 -2.76 -19.00 -15.19
CA PRO A 245 -1.75 -18.20 -14.48
C PRO A 245 -0.80 -17.40 -15.39
N VAL A 246 -0.43 -17.96 -16.55
CA VAL A 246 0.37 -17.26 -17.56
C VAL A 246 -0.38 -16.06 -18.13
N LEU A 247 -1.61 -16.24 -18.62
CA LEU A 247 -2.41 -15.15 -19.19
C LEU A 247 -2.68 -14.04 -18.16
N GLU A 248 -3.03 -14.41 -16.92
CA GLU A 248 -3.21 -13.45 -15.82
C GLU A 248 -1.91 -12.70 -15.47
N THR A 249 -0.75 -13.34 -15.65
CA THR A 249 0.56 -12.70 -15.44
C THR A 249 0.84 -11.65 -16.50
N ILE A 250 0.49 -11.90 -17.75
CA ILE A 250 0.61 -10.93 -18.85
C ILE A 250 -0.26 -9.71 -18.55
N GLU A 251 -1.55 -9.93 -18.23
CA GLU A 251 -2.48 -8.85 -17.89
C GLU A 251 -2.02 -8.03 -16.68
N LEU A 252 -1.53 -8.69 -15.63
CA LEU A 252 -0.99 -8.03 -14.44
C LEU A 252 0.25 -7.18 -14.78
N SER A 253 1.17 -7.73 -15.57
CA SER A 253 2.37 -7.03 -16.02
C SER A 253 2.03 -5.76 -16.79
N GLU A 254 1.06 -5.83 -17.70
CA GLU A 254 0.56 -4.66 -18.44
C GLU A 254 -0.12 -3.62 -17.55
N GLN A 255 -0.89 -4.05 -16.55
CA GLN A 255 -1.54 -3.15 -15.59
C GLN A 255 -0.49 -2.42 -14.73
N LEU A 256 0.54 -3.13 -14.26
CA LEU A 256 1.64 -2.55 -13.48
C LEU A 256 2.44 -1.55 -14.32
N LYS A 257 2.80 -1.91 -15.56
CA LYS A 257 3.50 -1.02 -16.49
C LYS A 257 2.70 0.27 -16.77
N ARG A 258 1.39 0.16 -17.01
CA ARG A 258 0.50 1.32 -17.20
C ARG A 258 0.42 2.24 -15.97
N SER A 259 0.61 1.67 -14.79
CA SER A 259 0.63 2.39 -13.52
C SER A 259 2.02 2.93 -13.16
N GLY A 260 3.00 2.82 -14.07
CA GLY A 260 4.38 3.26 -13.84
C GLY A 260 5.14 2.39 -12.84
N VAL A 261 4.73 1.14 -12.60
CA VAL A 261 5.41 0.21 -11.70
C VAL A 261 6.31 -0.72 -12.52
N ASN A 262 7.60 -0.77 -12.16
CA ASN A 262 8.56 -1.63 -12.83
C ASN A 262 8.39 -3.11 -12.44
N VAL A 263 8.21 -3.99 -13.44
CA VAL A 263 8.24 -5.45 -13.26
C VAL A 263 9.66 -5.94 -13.52
N GLY A 264 10.41 -6.18 -12.45
CA GLY A 264 11.84 -6.52 -12.55
C GLY A 264 12.11 -7.98 -12.89
N CYS A 265 11.21 -8.91 -12.51
CA CYS A 265 11.42 -10.34 -12.73
C CYS A 265 10.11 -11.14 -12.67
N LEU A 266 10.06 -12.23 -13.43
CA LEU A 266 9.05 -13.27 -13.33
C LEU A 266 9.66 -14.53 -12.69
N VAL A 267 8.98 -15.11 -11.71
CA VAL A 267 9.41 -16.34 -11.03
C VAL A 267 8.43 -17.46 -11.34
N VAL A 268 8.82 -18.36 -12.24
CA VAL A 268 8.03 -19.55 -12.55
C VAL A 268 8.28 -20.61 -11.48
N ASN A 269 7.33 -20.73 -10.56
CA ASN A 269 7.38 -21.69 -9.46
C ASN A 269 6.67 -23.00 -9.83
N LYS A 270 6.88 -24.05 -9.01
CA LYS A 270 6.23 -25.36 -9.14
C LYS A 270 6.47 -26.08 -10.47
N ARG A 271 7.60 -25.82 -11.13
CA ARG A 271 8.00 -26.53 -12.35
C ARG A 271 8.21 -28.02 -12.06
N ALA A 272 7.71 -28.87 -12.94
CA ALA A 272 8.03 -30.30 -12.91
C ALA A 272 9.55 -30.49 -13.04
N PRO A 273 10.19 -31.33 -12.21
CA PRO A 273 11.62 -31.59 -12.29
C PRO A 273 11.94 -32.29 -13.61
N ALA A 274 13.10 -31.97 -14.19
CA ALA A 274 13.56 -32.60 -15.43
C ALA A 274 14.09 -34.02 -15.16
N ASN A 275 13.99 -34.90 -16.17
CA ASN A 275 14.55 -36.26 -16.15
C ASN A 275 14.04 -37.08 -14.96
N SER A 276 12.76 -36.92 -14.62
CA SER A 276 12.15 -37.52 -13.43
C SER A 276 11.08 -38.57 -13.80
N GLY A 277 11.13 -39.08 -15.04
CA GLY A 277 10.25 -40.11 -15.56
C GLY A 277 9.17 -39.54 -16.47
N ASP A 278 8.63 -40.40 -17.34
CA ASP A 278 7.78 -40.05 -18.48
C ASP A 278 6.64 -39.08 -18.12
N PHE A 279 5.93 -39.32 -17.02
CA PHE A 279 4.83 -38.45 -16.59
C PHE A 279 5.28 -37.01 -16.26
N LEU A 280 6.39 -36.85 -15.55
CA LEU A 280 6.89 -35.52 -15.15
C LEU A 280 7.56 -34.81 -16.33
N ASP A 281 8.20 -35.57 -17.22
CA ASP A 281 8.79 -35.03 -18.44
C ASP A 281 7.70 -34.57 -19.43
N GLU A 282 6.60 -35.31 -19.59
CA GLU A 282 5.41 -34.89 -20.34
C GLU A 282 4.75 -33.65 -19.75
N ARG A 283 4.57 -33.62 -18.42
CA ARG A 283 4.05 -32.43 -17.73
C ARG A 283 4.96 -31.22 -17.96
N ARG A 284 6.29 -31.41 -17.89
CA ARG A 284 7.26 -30.35 -18.15
C ARG A 284 7.17 -29.83 -19.58
N ALA A 285 6.95 -30.71 -20.57
CA ALA A 285 6.74 -30.30 -21.95
C ALA A 285 5.48 -29.43 -22.11
N GLN A 286 4.38 -29.77 -21.42
CA GLN A 286 3.17 -28.92 -21.39
C GLN A 286 3.43 -27.56 -20.73
N GLU A 287 4.20 -27.53 -19.63
CA GLU A 287 4.60 -26.29 -18.97
C GLU A 287 5.37 -25.36 -19.91
N GLU A 288 6.26 -25.88 -20.77
CA GLU A 288 6.99 -25.05 -21.75
C GLU A 288 6.08 -24.44 -22.81
N ILE A 289 5.04 -25.14 -23.27
CA ILE A 289 4.05 -24.60 -24.22
C ILE A 289 3.35 -23.37 -23.62
N HIS A 290 3.06 -23.40 -22.32
CA HIS A 290 2.45 -22.25 -21.66
C HIS A 290 3.46 -21.12 -21.48
N LEU A 291 4.71 -21.42 -21.14
CA LEU A 291 5.74 -20.39 -20.98
C LEU A 291 6.12 -19.71 -22.30
N SER A 292 6.04 -20.38 -23.44
CA SER A 292 6.32 -19.73 -24.73
C SER A 292 5.36 -18.55 -24.97
N THR A 293 4.12 -18.64 -24.49
CA THR A 293 3.14 -17.54 -24.55
C THR A 293 3.59 -16.30 -23.78
N LEU A 294 4.43 -16.44 -22.73
CA LEU A 294 5.00 -15.28 -22.01
C LEU A 294 6.13 -14.60 -22.76
N ILE A 295 6.88 -15.37 -23.57
CA ILE A 295 8.03 -14.85 -24.32
C ILE A 295 7.54 -14.03 -25.53
N ASP A 296 6.43 -14.46 -26.11
CA ASP A 296 5.84 -13.84 -27.30
C ASP A 296 4.99 -12.58 -26.99
N ALA A 297 4.73 -12.28 -25.71
CA ALA A 297 3.87 -11.18 -25.23
C ALA A 297 4.67 -10.02 -24.63
#